data_AF-A0A7C2ADB9-F1
#
_entry.id   AF-A0A7C2ADB9-F1
#
_cell.length_a   1.000
_cell.length_b   1.000
_cell.length_c   1.000
_cell.angle_alpha   90.00
_cell.angle_beta   90.00
_cell.angle_gamma   90.00
#
_symmetry.space_group_name_H-M   'P 1'
#
loop_
_entity.id
_entity.type
_entity.pdbx_description
1 polymer ?
#
loop_
_entity_poly.entity_id
_entity_poly.type
_entity_poly.pdbx_seq_one_letter_code
_entity_poly.pdbx_strand_id
1 'polypeptide(L)' 'MTQATYKRIEELRDLIREHDYKYYVLAEPSINDEKYDMLMKELEGWKRKTHN' A
#
# COMPACT_ATOMS: atom_id res chain seq x y z
N MET A 1 3.95 -19.45 -5.25
CA MET A 1 3.75 -17.98 -5.27
C MET A 1 4.18 -17.47 -6.62
N THR A 2 3.30 -16.82 -7.38
CA THR A 2 3.61 -16.31 -8.72
C THR A 2 4.36 -14.98 -8.62
N GLN A 3 5.34 -14.73 -9.51
CA GLN A 3 6.11 -13.47 -9.51
C GLN A 3 5.22 -12.22 -9.59
N ALA A 4 4.05 -12.34 -10.24
CA ALA A 4 3.07 -11.27 -10.34
C ALA A 4 2.55 -10.77 -8.97
N THR A 5 2.38 -11.68 -8.00
CA THR A 5 1.89 -11.32 -6.66
C THR A 5 2.92 -10.50 -5.88
N TYR A 6 4.20 -10.87 -5.97
CA TYR A 6 5.27 -10.13 -5.29
C TYR A 6 5.40 -8.72 -5.84
N LYS A 7 5.38 -8.57 -7.17
CA LYS A 7 5.44 -7.26 -7.81
C LYS A 7 4.31 -6.34 -7.34
N ARG A 8 3.08 -6.86 -7.26
CA ARG A 8 1.93 -6.08 -6.79
C ARG A 8 2.06 -5.65 -5.32
N ILE A 9 2.59 -6.53 -4.47
CA ILE A 9 2.84 -6.22 -3.05
C ILE A 9 3.89 -5.11 -2.93
N GLU A 10 4.96 -5.15 -3.71
CA GLU A 10 5.98 -4.10 -3.70
C GLU A 10 5.41 -2.75 -4.18
N GLU A 11 4.68 -2.74 -5.29
CA GLU A 11 4.00 -1.53 -5.79
C GLU A 11 3.09 -0.90 -4.73
N LEU A 12 2.30 -1.71 -4.01
CA LEU A 12 1.44 -1.22 -2.93
C LEU A 12 2.25 -0.63 -1.77
N ARG A 13 3.37 -1.26 -1.40
CA ARG A 13 4.24 -0.77 -0.33
C ARG A 13 4.90 0.55 -0.70
N ASP A 14 5.34 0.70 -1.94
CA ASP A 14 5.97 1.93 -2.42
C ASP A 14 4.96 3.07 -2.51
N LEU A 15 3.75 2.81 -3.00
CA LEU A 15 2.66 3.79 -3.01
C LEU A 15 2.30 4.27 -1.60
N ILE A 16 2.13 3.34 -0.65
CA ILE A 16 1.83 3.70 0.75
C ILE A 16 2.96 4.56 1.33
N ARG A 17 4.23 4.20 1.10
CA ARG A 17 5.39 4.99 1.57
C ARG A 17 5.45 6.38 0.97
N GLU A 18 5.15 6.52 -0.32
CA GLU A 18 5.10 7.83 -0.97
C GLU A 18 4.00 8.71 -0.35
N HIS A 19 2.84 8.12 -0.09
CA HIS A 19 1.74 8.82 0.56
C HIS A 19 2.06 9.18 2.02
N ASP A 20 2.68 8.27 2.78
CA ASP A 20 3.16 8.54 4.14
C ASP A 20 4.17 9.68 4.15
N TYR A 21 5.12 9.68 3.22
CA TYR A 21 6.11 10.75 3.10
C TYR A 21 5.43 12.09 2.80
N LYS A 22 4.51 12.12 1.85
CA LYS A 22 3.72 13.32 1.52
C LYS A 22 2.89 13.82 2.70
N TYR A 23 2.27 12.90 3.45
CA TYR A 23 1.42 13.22 4.59
C TYR A 23 2.23 13.72 5.79
N TYR A 24 3.24 12.95 6.22
CA TYR A 24 3.97 13.21 7.46
C TYR A 24 5.16 14.15 7.29
N VAL A 25 5.81 14.16 6.11
CA VAL A 25 7.02 14.97 5.87
C VAL A 25 6.69 16.25 5.11
N LEU A 26 5.94 16.15 4.02
CA LEU A 26 5.61 17.33 3.20
C LEU A 26 4.36 18.07 3.68
N ALA A 27 3.55 17.47 4.56
CA ALA A 27 2.22 17.97 4.96
C ALA A 27 1.31 18.27 3.75
N GLU A 28 1.51 17.54 2.65
CA GLU A 28 0.78 17.67 1.39
C GLU A 28 0.09 16.34 1.05
N PRO A 29 -1.03 16.00 1.71
CA PRO A 29 -1.74 14.75 1.43
C PRO A 29 -2.22 14.71 -0.02
N SER A 30 -1.70 13.75 -0.79
CA SER A 30 -2.10 13.57 -2.20
C SER A 30 -3.32 12.68 -2.39
N ILE A 31 -3.75 11.99 -1.33
CA ILE A 31 -4.93 11.13 -1.28
C ILE A 31 -5.72 11.40 0.01
N ASN A 32 -7.02 11.10 -0.02
CA ASN A 32 -7.86 11.14 1.18
C ASN A 32 -7.71 9.84 1.99
N ASP A 33 -8.14 9.89 3.25
CA ASP A 33 -8.03 8.78 4.19
C ASP A 33 -8.71 7.50 3.67
N GLU A 34 -9.86 7.62 2.99
CA GLU A 34 -10.55 6.47 2.38
C GLU A 34 -9.69 5.73 1.35
N LYS A 35 -8.99 6.46 0.47
CA LYS A 35 -8.08 5.84 -0.51
C LYS A 35 -6.89 5.18 0.18
N TYR A 36 -6.35 5.79 1.23
CA TYR A 36 -5.26 5.21 2.00
C TYR A 36 -5.70 3.89 2.66
N ASP A 37 -6.88 3.89 3.28
CA ASP A 37 -7.49 2.68 3.87
C ASP A 37 -7.69 1.57 2.84
N MET A 38 -8.10 1.91 1.62
CA MET A 38 -8.23 0.94 0.53
C MET A 38 -6.89 0.30 0.16
N LEU A 39 -5.83 1.10 0.03
CA LEU A 39 -4.48 0.60 -0.27
C LEU A 39 -3.96 -0.33 0.84
N MET A 40 -4.18 0.04 2.11
CA MET A 40 -3.76 -0.76 3.26
C MET A 40 -4.53 -2.08 3.33
N LYS A 41 -5.86 -2.06 3.11
CA LYS A 41 -6.70 -3.27 3.04
C LYS A 41 -6.27 -4.20 1.90
N GLU A 42 -5.90 -3.67 0.75
CA GLU A 42 -5.38 -4.47 -0.36
C GLU A 42 -4.09 -5.18 0.06
N LEU A 43 -3.14 -4.46 0.66
CA LEU A 43 -1.87 -5.00 1.13
C LEU A 43 -2.08 -6.10 2.20
N GLU A 44 -2.98 -5.90 3.16
CA GLU A 44 -3.33 -6.91 4.17
C GLU A 44 -3.97 -8.16 3.55
N GLY A 45 -4.81 -7.98 2.53
CA GLY A 45 -5.42 -9.09 1.80
C GLY A 45 -4.37 -9.98 1.15
N TRP A 46 -3.32 -9.39 0.57
CA TRP A 46 -2.19 -10.13 0.01
C TRP A 46 -1.34 -10.85 1.05
N LYS A 47 -1.10 -10.22 2.22
CA LYS A 47 -0.40 -10.88 3.35
C LYS A 47 -1.15 -12.12 3.83
N ARG A 48 -2.48 -12.04 3.97
CA ARG A 48 -3.34 -13.17 4.36
C ARG A 48 -3.31 -14.32 3.36
N LYS A 49 -3.39 -14.01 2.06
CA LYS A 49 -3.29 -15.02 0.98
C LYS A 49 -1.93 -15.73 0.92
N THR A 50 -0.89 -15.12 1.45
CA THR A 50 0.46 -15.67 1.46
C THR A 50 0.71 -16.58 2.66
N HIS A 51 -0.08 -16.44 3.73
CA HIS A 51 0.09 -17.16 4.98
C HIS A 51 -0.80 -18.41 5.13
N ASN A 52 -1.50 -18.80 4.06
CA ASN A 52 -2.39 -19.96 3.99
C ASN A 52 -2.02 -20.81 2.78
#